data_AF-A0A921ZRF1-F1
#
_entry.id   AF-A0A921ZRF1-F1
#
_cell.length_a   1.000
_cell.length_b   1.000
_cell.length_c   1.000
_cell.angle_alpha   90.00
_cell.angle_beta   90.00
_cell.angle_gamma   90.00
#
_symmetry.space_group_name_H-M   'P 1'
#
loop_
_entity.id
_entity.type
_entity.pdbx_description
1 polymer ?
#
loop_
_entity_poly.entity_id
_entity_poly.type
_entity_poly.pdbx_seq_one_letter_code
_entity_poly.pdbx_strand_id
1 'polypeptide(L)' 'PEILSYEPLSLAADIWSVGVLAYVLLSGYSPFAGDTKQETYLNIAQCQLSFPRDLFRGVSQRAVHFIRETLVVDPK' A
#
# COMPACT_ATOMS: atom_id res chain seq x y z
N PRO A 1 5.11 7.98 2.00
CA PRO A 1 4.78 7.72 3.42
C PRO A 1 5.57 8.60 4.39
N GLU A 2 4.82 9.31 5.24
CA GLU A 2 5.26 10.35 6.18
C GLU A 2 6.36 9.86 7.13
N ILE A 3 6.29 8.61 7.60
CA ILE A 3 7.27 7.97 8.50
C ILE A 3 8.67 7.90 7.87
N LEU A 4 8.75 7.62 6.56
CA LEU A 4 10.03 7.60 5.85
C LEU A 4 10.54 9.00 5.50
N SER A 5 9.65 10.00 5.56
CA SER A 5 9.92 11.38 5.17
C SER A 5 10.18 12.29 6.37
N TYR A 6 10.16 11.75 7.60
CA TYR A 6 10.28 12.51 8.86
C TYR A 6 9.22 13.62 9.03
N GLU A 7 8.06 13.49 8.36
CA GLU A 7 6.93 14.41 8.57
C GLU A 7 6.18 14.07 9.89
N PRO A 8 5.49 15.05 10.50
CA PRO A 8 4.66 14.80 11.67
C PRO A 8 3.61 13.72 11.36
N LEU A 9 3.53 12.70 12.22
CA LEU A 9 2.53 11.65 12.11
C LEU A 9 1.13 12.25 12.08
N SER A 10 0.37 11.94 11.02
CA SER A 10 -1.01 12.36 10.85
C SER A 10 -1.97 11.17 10.86
N LEU A 11 -3.28 11.44 10.92
CA LEU A 11 -4.31 10.40 10.73
C LEU A 11 -4.20 9.69 9.36
N ALA A 12 -3.54 10.30 8.38
CA ALA A 12 -3.31 9.66 7.08
C ALA A 12 -2.36 8.46 7.19
N ALA A 13 -1.45 8.43 8.17
CA ALA A 13 -0.61 7.25 8.43
C ALA A 13 -1.43 6.02 8.86
N ASP A 14 -2.51 6.23 9.61
CA ASP A 14 -3.44 5.16 10.00
C ASP A 14 -4.22 4.65 8.77
N ILE A 15 -4.70 5.56 7.92
CA ILE A 15 -5.40 5.21 6.68
C ILE A 15 -4.49 4.43 5.71
N TRP A 16 -3.23 4.83 5.60
CA TRP A 16 -2.22 4.08 4.84
C TRP A 16 -2.08 2.65 5.38
N SER A 17 -1.99 2.49 6.71
CA SER A 17 -1.89 1.19 7.37
C SER A 17 -3.12 0.30 7.09
N VAL A 18 -4.32 0.89 7.04
CA VAL A 18 -5.55 0.20 6.63
C VAL A 18 -5.48 -0.27 5.18
N GLY A 19 -4.94 0.55 4.27
CA GLY A 19 -4.74 0.17 2.86
C GLY A 19 -3.79 -1.01 2.70
N VAL A 20 -2.67 -1.00 3.43
CA VAL A 20 -1.72 -2.12 3.44
C VAL A 20 -2.39 -3.40 3.97
N LEU A 21 -3.11 -3.30 5.08
CA LEU A 21 -3.82 -4.43 5.68
C LEU A 21 -4.88 -5.00 4.74
N ALA A 22 -5.68 -4.14 4.09
CA ALA A 22 -6.69 -4.56 3.14
C ALA A 22 -6.09 -5.32 1.94
N TYR A 23 -4.95 -4.86 1.42
CA TYR A 23 -4.23 -5.56 0.35
C TYR A 23 -3.79 -6.96 0.81
N VAL A 24 -3.22 -7.08 2.02
CA VAL A 24 -2.79 -8.37 2.58
C VAL A 24 -3.97 -9.31 2.78
N LEU A 25 -5.09 -8.83 3.31
CA LEU A 25 -6.28 -9.66 3.54
C LEU A 25 -6.92 -10.17 2.25
N LEU A 26 -6.86 -9.40 1.16
CA LEU A 26 -7.49 -9.76 -0.11
C LEU A 26 -6.59 -10.58 -1.04
N SER A 27 -5.27 -10.48 -0.91
CA SER A 27 -4.32 -11.17 -1.77
C SER A 27 -3.51 -12.26 -1.07
N GLY A 28 -3.30 -12.14 0.25
CA GLY A 28 -2.34 -12.95 1.01
C GLY A 28 -0.88 -12.48 0.92
N TYR A 29 -0.60 -11.38 0.21
CA TYR A 29 0.77 -10.89 -0.04
C TYR A 29 0.94 -9.44 0.46
N SER A 30 2.18 -9.07 0.75
CA SER A 30 2.52 -7.67 1.05
C SER A 30 2.57 -6.85 -0.25
N PRO A 31 1.99 -5.64 -0.30
CA PRO A 31 1.99 -4.80 -1.51
C PRO A 31 3.38 -4.24 -1.88
N PHE A 32 4.32 -4.20 -0.93
CA PHE A 32 5.62 -3.54 -1.13
C PHE A 32 6.84 -4.41 -0.77
N ALA A 33 6.65 -5.70 -0.47
CA ALA A 33 7.78 -6.57 -0.16
C ALA A 33 8.73 -6.69 -1.36
N GLY A 34 10.01 -6.45 -1.11
CA GLY A 34 11.13 -6.77 -2.01
C GLY A 34 12.05 -7.82 -1.40
N ASP A 35 13.01 -8.31 -2.17
CA ASP A 35 13.99 -9.32 -1.74
C ASP A 35 14.95 -8.76 -0.67
N THR A 36 15.12 -7.44 -0.64
CA THR A 36 15.91 -6.75 0.38
C THR A 36 15.08 -5.71 1.12
N LYS A 37 15.55 -5.33 2.32
CA LYS A 37 14.99 -4.21 3.07
C LYS A 37 15.02 -2.93 2.25
N GLN A 38 16.13 -2.66 1.56
CA GLN A 38 16.30 -1.47 0.75
C GLN A 38 15.29 -1.41 -0.41
N GLU A 39 15.08 -2.54 -1.10
CA GLU A 39 14.05 -2.65 -2.12
C GLU A 39 12.64 -2.44 -1.56
N THR A 40 12.34 -3.03 -0.41
CA THR A 40 11.06 -2.80 0.29
C THR A 40 10.85 -1.32 0.61
N TYR A 41 11.88 -0.63 1.12
CA TYR A 41 11.80 0.81 1.38
C TYR A 41 11.58 1.63 0.10
N LEU A 42 12.25 1.26 -1.01
CA LEU A 42 12.06 1.92 -2.31
C LEU A 42 10.63 1.71 -2.84
N ASN A 43 10.11 0.49 -2.77
CA ASN A 43 8.73 0.18 -3.18
C ASN A 43 7.70 0.97 -2.39
N ILE A 44 7.92 1.11 -1.08
CA ILE A 44 7.08 1.93 -0.19
C ILE A 44 7.21 3.42 -0.54
N ALA A 45 8.42 3.92 -0.75
CA ALA A 45 8.68 5.33 -1.05
C ALA A 45 8.08 5.76 -2.41
N GLN A 46 8.15 4.89 -3.41
CA GLN A 46 7.59 5.11 -4.74
C GLN A 46 6.10 4.76 -4.84
N CYS A 47 5.54 4.13 -3.80
CA CYS A 47 4.21 3.55 -3.80
C CYS A 47 3.92 2.74 -5.07
N GLN A 48 4.85 1.84 -5.41
CA GLN A 48 4.77 1.01 -6.59
C GLN A 48 3.74 -0.10 -6.40
N LEU A 49 2.47 0.27 -6.47
CA LEU A 49 1.34 -0.62 -6.20
C LEU A 49 0.92 -1.36 -7.48
N SER A 50 0.88 -2.68 -7.41
CA SER A 50 0.43 -3.54 -8.50
C SER A 50 -0.72 -4.44 -8.04
N PHE A 51 -1.57 -4.85 -8.99
CA PHE A 51 -2.70 -5.75 -8.72
C PHE A 51 -2.65 -6.93 -9.70
N PRO A 52 -1.79 -7.93 -9.46
CA PRO A 52 -1.63 -9.07 -10.37
C PRO A 52 -2.95 -9.80 -10.56
N ARG A 53 -3.29 -10.14 -11.82
CA ARG A 53 -4.56 -10.79 -12.15
C ARG A 53 -4.76 -12.09 -11.38
N ASP A 54 -3.70 -12.86 -11.14
CA ASP A 54 -3.78 -14.14 -10.44
C ASP A 54 -4.19 -13.99 -8.96
N LEU A 55 -3.86 -12.85 -8.35
CA LEU A 55 -4.24 -12.54 -6.96
C LEU A 55 -5.59 -11.82 -6.87
N PHE A 56 -5.92 -10.96 -7.84
CA PHE A 56 -7.08 -10.08 -7.78
C PHE A 56 -8.25 -10.48 -8.70
N ARG A 57 -8.20 -11.64 -9.37
CA ARG A 57 -9.26 -12.09 -10.32
C ARG A 57 -10.67 -12.09 -9.74
N GLY A 58 -10.81 -12.48 -8.47
CA GLY A 58 -12.09 -12.56 -7.76
C GLY A 58 -12.38 -11.35 -6.86
N VAL A 59 -11.47 -10.37 -6.81
CA VAL A 59 -11.61 -9.21 -5.94
C VAL A 59 -12.44 -8.15 -6.67
N SER A 60 -13.42 -7.57 -5.98
CA SER A 60 -14.28 -6.54 -6.56
C SER A 60 -13.47 -5.30 -6.95
N GLN A 61 -13.89 -4.63 -8.02
CA GLN A 61 -13.23 -3.39 -8.46
C GLN A 61 -13.34 -2.27 -7.40
N ARG A 62 -14.39 -2.28 -6.57
CA ARG A 62 -14.55 -1.37 -5.43
C ARG A 62 -13.48 -1.58 -4.36
N ALA A 63 -13.09 -2.82 -4.10
CA ALA A 63 -12.03 -3.12 -3.14
C ALA A 63 -10.66 -2.69 -3.67
N VAL A 64 -10.38 -2.92 -4.96
CA VAL A 64 -9.15 -2.41 -5.61
C VAL A 64 -9.10 -0.88 -5.55
N HIS A 65 -10.22 -0.21 -5.83
CA HIS A 65 -10.33 1.24 -5.72
C HIS A 65 -10.08 1.72 -4.28
N PHE A 66 -10.71 1.09 -3.29
CA PHE A 66 -10.49 1.41 -1.87
C PHE A 66 -9.00 1.32 -1.47
N ILE A 67 -8.28 0.29 -1.90
CA ILE A 67 -6.84 0.16 -1.61
C ILE A 67 -6.04 1.30 -2.25
N ARG A 68 -6.36 1.71 -3.49
CA ARG A 68 -5.67 2.81 -4.17
C ARG A 68 -5.87 4.16 -3.48
N GLU A 69 -7.10 4.43 -3.03
CA GLU A 69 -7.44 5.68 -2.33
C GLU A 69 -6.85 5.76 -0.92
N THR A 70 -6.49 4.62 -0.32
CA THR A 70 -5.88 4.58 1.01
C THR A 70 -4.34 4.61 0.97
N LEU A 71 -3.73 4.10 -0.11
CA LEU A 71 -2.27 4.09 -0.31
C LEU A 71 -1.80 5.30 -1.13
N VAL A 72 -1.97 6.51 -0.58
CA VAL A 72 -1.56 7.77 -1.21
C VAL A 72 -0.28 8.32 -0.57
N VAL A 73 0.75 8.62 -1.37
CA VAL A 73 2.08 9.02 -0.88
C VAL A 73 2.08 10.40 -0.25
N ASP A 74 1.33 11.34 -0.84
CA ASP A 74 1.12 12.69 -0.37
C ASP A 74 -0.40 12.91 -0.21
N PRO A 75 -0.94 12.87 1.01
CA PRO A 75 -2.38 13.02 1.25
C PRO A 75 -2.90 14.46 1.14
N LYS A 76 -2.08 15.43 0.70
CA LYS A 76 -2.45 16.86 0.57
C LYS A 76 -3.14 17.21 -0.76
#